data_AF-I4H9G1-F1
#
_entry.id   AF-I4H9G1-F1
#
_cell.length_a   1.000
_cell.length_b   1.000
_cell.length_c   1.000
_cell.angle_alpha   90.00
_cell.angle_beta   90.00
_cell.angle_gamma   90.00
#
_symmetry.space_group_name_H-M   'P 1'
#
loop_
_entity.id
_entity.type
_entity.pdbx_description
1 polymer ?
#
loop_
_entity_poly.entity_id
_entity_poly.type
_entity_poly.pdbx_seq_one_letter_code
_entity_poly.pdbx_strand_id
1 'polypeptide(L)'
;MEEERNRRSDTKTDDNFESPSWLKSFSASLSKLSKKLQITFDRLLFVFDEEQKQKIKRVLYYLICFVGFFGYAIFEILILVIWIVFRLIVSKTDQKARIGGKGHYNLFSMWLELAVFLNLFKKLLVFLLRCFGGERFNYSEKGLGKFITNLVREIRPSPMTFRCGVLTIIIVAYFSIQNAIAYIQVNSLDFASGVRPPAAYEKIKNAEYTIVDENSVPQTYKLIDGKYEYRVNENWMGFVGIGKIAFGDINGDGKDDAVVELNQNNGGILVRPYLTAILDYNNAFQQTNQIGIDNIEKMYIYDGKITANMLTHAKTDPRCCPSLQVKKVYQYNGQGLEEYATNSNPSINQLPLDTN
;
A
#
# COMPACT_ATOMS: atom_id res chain seq x y z
N MET A 1 -2.93 -36.14 -37.33
CA MET A 1 -1.70 -35.75 -36.60
C MET A 1 -0.92 -34.66 -37.35
N GLU A 2 -1.60 -33.73 -38.04
CA GLU A 2 -0.93 -32.64 -38.78
C GLU A 2 -1.87 -31.44 -39.07
N GLU A 3 -2.77 -31.11 -38.14
CA GLU A 3 -3.74 -30.00 -38.37
C GLU A 3 -3.99 -29.09 -37.15
N GLU A 4 -3.21 -29.25 -36.07
CA GLU A 4 -3.37 -28.45 -34.83
C GLU A 4 -2.20 -27.50 -34.54
N ARG A 5 -1.29 -27.30 -35.51
CA ARG A 5 -0.05 -26.52 -35.30
C ARG A 5 -0.12 -25.03 -35.64
N ASN A 6 -1.31 -24.47 -35.91
CA ASN A 6 -1.44 -23.11 -36.45
C ASN A 6 -2.32 -22.12 -35.65
N ARG A 7 -2.54 -22.34 -34.34
CA ARG A 7 -3.16 -21.34 -33.45
C ARG A 7 -2.16 -20.70 -32.49
N ARG A 8 -1.11 -20.09 -33.05
CA ARG A 8 -0.27 -19.10 -32.37
C ARG A 8 -0.33 -17.79 -33.15
N SER A 9 -1.18 -16.86 -32.74
CA SER A 9 -0.86 -15.42 -32.66
C SER A 9 -1.96 -14.69 -31.89
N ASP A 10 -1.56 -13.57 -31.27
CA ASP A 10 -2.40 -12.48 -30.78
C ASP A 10 -2.78 -12.45 -29.29
N THR A 11 -1.78 -12.60 -28.42
CA THR A 11 -1.77 -11.83 -27.16
C THR A 11 -1.23 -10.43 -27.47
N LYS A 12 -2.15 -9.48 -27.69
CA LYS A 12 -1.86 -8.04 -27.69
C LYS A 12 -1.32 -7.63 -26.32
N THR A 13 -0.06 -7.24 -26.27
CA THR A 13 0.51 -6.44 -25.18
C THR A 13 -0.05 -5.02 -25.28
N ASP A 14 -1.12 -4.73 -24.54
CA ASP A 14 -1.64 -3.38 -24.31
C ASP A 14 -0.77 -2.64 -23.27
N ASP A 15 0.51 -2.40 -23.59
CA ASP A 15 1.44 -1.65 -22.74
C ASP A 15 1.92 -0.34 -23.39
N ASN A 16 1.02 0.33 -24.11
CA ASN A 16 1.26 1.71 -24.55
C ASN A 16 0.38 2.65 -23.72
N PHE A 17 0.76 2.85 -22.45
CA PHE A 17 0.30 4.03 -21.72
C PHE A 17 0.92 5.27 -22.37
N GLU A 18 0.30 5.74 -23.45
CA GLU A 18 0.67 7.00 -24.06
C GLU A 18 0.37 8.12 -23.07
N SER A 19 1.42 8.79 -22.60
CA SER A 19 1.25 9.96 -21.74
C SER A 19 0.30 10.95 -22.44
N PRO A 20 -0.71 11.48 -21.72
CA PRO A 20 -1.71 12.35 -22.31
C PRO A 20 -1.07 13.46 -23.15
N SER A 21 -1.64 13.73 -24.33
CA SER A 21 -1.09 14.71 -25.29
C SER A 21 -0.85 16.09 -24.67
N TRP A 22 -1.66 16.49 -23.69
CA TRP A 22 -1.47 17.72 -22.93
C TRP A 22 -0.19 17.71 -22.08
N LEU A 23 0.20 16.57 -21.50
CA LEU A 23 1.42 16.41 -20.71
C LEU A 23 2.67 16.52 -21.59
N LYS A 24 2.63 15.94 -22.80
CA LYS A 24 3.69 16.07 -23.81
C LYS A 24 3.85 17.53 -24.27
N SER A 25 2.73 18.21 -24.55
CA SER A 25 2.71 19.64 -24.91
C SER A 25 3.23 20.55 -23.79
N PHE A 26 2.90 20.19 -22.55
CA PHE A 26 3.34 20.90 -21.36
C PHE A 26 4.84 20.76 -21.12
N SER A 27 5.38 19.54 -21.20
CA SER A 27 6.82 19.24 -21.17
C SER A 27 7.60 20.03 -22.23
N ALA A 28 7.11 20.03 -23.48
CA ALA A 28 7.74 20.76 -24.57
C ALA A 28 7.72 22.29 -24.33
N SER A 29 6.65 22.81 -23.74
CA SER A 29 6.53 24.22 -23.36
C SER A 29 7.53 24.60 -22.27
N LEU A 30 7.73 23.75 -21.26
CA LEU A 30 8.72 23.95 -20.21
C LEU A 30 10.16 23.92 -20.75
N SER A 31 10.47 23.01 -21.67
CA SER A 31 11.80 22.93 -22.31
C SER A 31 12.13 24.18 -23.12
N LYS A 32 11.19 24.68 -23.93
CA LYS A 32 11.35 25.95 -24.68
C LYS A 32 11.53 27.15 -23.75
N LEU A 33 10.85 27.13 -22.61
CA LEU A 33 10.92 28.18 -21.61
C LEU A 33 12.28 28.23 -20.91
N SER A 34 12.79 27.06 -20.51
CA SER A 34 14.11 26.91 -19.89
C SER A 34 15.22 27.43 -20.81
N LYS A 35 15.19 27.06 -22.10
CA LYS A 35 16.15 27.57 -23.09
C LYS A 35 16.11 29.09 -23.25
N LYS A 36 14.91 29.70 -23.30
CA LYS A 36 14.78 31.18 -23.38
C LYS A 36 15.30 31.88 -22.11
N LEU A 37 15.10 31.25 -20.96
CA LEU A 37 15.57 31.75 -19.67
C LEU A 37 17.09 31.73 -19.56
N GLN A 38 17.71 30.63 -19.97
CA GLN A 38 19.16 30.50 -20.00
C GLN A 38 19.80 31.57 -20.89
N ILE A 39 19.27 31.76 -22.12
CA ILE A 39 19.76 32.79 -23.04
C ILE A 39 19.62 34.21 -22.48
N THR A 40 18.51 34.51 -21.80
CA THR A 40 18.29 35.84 -21.23
C THR A 40 19.21 36.09 -20.04
N PHE A 41 19.43 35.07 -19.23
CA PHE A 41 20.34 35.12 -18.08
C PHE A 41 21.80 35.27 -18.52
N ASP A 42 22.22 34.54 -19.55
CA ASP A 42 23.57 34.65 -20.13
C ASP A 42 23.83 36.05 -20.69
N ARG A 43 22.83 36.67 -21.32
CA ARG A 43 22.91 38.07 -21.80
C ARG A 43 23.00 39.08 -20.66
N LEU A 44 22.25 38.87 -19.58
CA LEU A 44 22.26 39.73 -18.40
C LEU A 44 23.61 39.64 -17.67
N LEU A 45 24.17 38.43 -17.57
CA LEU A 45 25.49 38.22 -16.99
C LEU A 45 26.59 38.89 -17.82
N PHE A 46 26.45 38.98 -19.14
CA PHE A 46 27.47 39.54 -20.02
C PHE A 46 27.80 41.02 -19.75
N VAL A 47 26.91 41.77 -19.10
CA VAL A 47 27.10 43.20 -18.78
C VAL A 47 27.95 43.42 -17.52
N PHE A 48 28.13 42.38 -16.69
CA PHE A 48 28.85 42.49 -15.42
C PHE A 48 30.30 42.03 -15.53
N ASP A 49 31.19 42.61 -14.72
CA ASP A 49 32.55 42.09 -14.55
C ASP A 49 32.52 40.69 -13.87
N GLU A 50 33.62 39.93 -13.98
CA GLU A 50 33.68 38.57 -13.44
C GLU A 50 33.51 38.50 -11.90
N GLU A 51 33.88 39.55 -11.17
CA GLU A 51 33.72 39.60 -9.72
C GLU A 51 32.24 39.75 -9.34
N GLN A 52 31.50 40.63 -10.02
CA GLN A 52 30.08 40.83 -9.84
C GLN A 52 29.26 39.63 -10.31
N LYS A 53 29.66 38.97 -11.41
CA LYS A 53 29.04 37.70 -11.83
C LYS A 53 29.10 36.65 -10.73
N GLN A 54 30.24 36.51 -10.04
CA GLN A 54 30.38 35.54 -8.95
C GLN A 54 29.53 35.91 -7.72
N LYS A 55 29.47 37.21 -7.35
CA LYS A 55 28.60 37.68 -6.26
C LYS A 55 27.12 37.45 -6.58
N ILE A 56 26.68 37.77 -7.80
CA ILE A 56 25.29 37.57 -8.25
C ILE A 56 24.94 36.09 -8.32
N LYS A 57 25.82 35.24 -8.86
CA LYS A 57 25.62 33.77 -8.88
C LYS A 57 25.43 33.22 -7.47
N ARG A 58 26.23 33.67 -6.51
CA ARG A 58 26.15 33.22 -5.12
C ARG A 58 24.83 33.66 -4.45
N VAL A 59 24.42 34.92 -4.64
CA VAL A 59 23.14 35.44 -4.11
C VAL A 59 21.93 34.75 -4.75
N LEU A 60 21.96 34.56 -6.07
CA LEU A 60 20.89 33.90 -6.80
C LEU A 60 20.75 32.43 -6.41
N TYR A 61 21.87 31.74 -6.21
CA TYR A 61 21.89 30.37 -5.70
C TYR A 61 21.20 30.26 -4.34
N TYR A 62 21.59 31.12 -3.37
CA TYR A 62 20.95 31.12 -2.06
C TYR A 62 19.47 31.48 -2.11
N LEU A 63 19.07 32.41 -2.98
CA LEU A 63 17.67 32.78 -3.16
C LEU A 63 16.85 31.61 -3.74
N ILE A 64 17.37 30.91 -4.74
CA ILE A 64 16.71 29.74 -5.33
C ILE A 64 16.59 28.62 -4.29
N CYS A 65 17.67 28.32 -3.56
CA CYS A 65 17.63 27.33 -2.49
C CYS A 65 16.63 27.72 -1.39
N PHE A 66 16.58 28.99 -1.02
CA PHE A 66 15.64 29.49 -0.01
C PHE A 66 14.18 29.39 -0.46
N VAL A 67 13.87 29.83 -1.68
CA VAL A 67 12.51 29.72 -2.24
C VAL A 67 12.11 28.25 -2.43
N GLY A 68 13.04 27.39 -2.86
CA GLY A 68 12.81 25.95 -2.97
C GLY A 68 12.52 25.30 -1.63
N PHE A 69 13.32 25.59 -0.61
CA PHE A 69 13.14 25.03 0.74
C PHE A 69 11.83 25.52 1.39
N PHE A 70 11.53 26.82 1.28
CA PHE A 70 10.32 27.39 1.86
C PHE A 70 9.05 26.93 1.12
N GLY A 71 9.12 26.83 -0.21
CA GLY A 71 8.05 26.28 -1.04
C GLY A 71 7.78 24.81 -0.72
N TYR A 72 8.82 24.02 -0.54
CA TYR A 72 8.71 22.62 -0.13
C TYR A 72 8.09 22.48 1.28
N ALA A 73 8.53 23.28 2.25
CA ALA A 73 7.95 23.26 3.60
C ALA A 73 6.45 23.63 3.61
N ILE A 74 6.04 24.64 2.85
CA ILE A 74 4.62 25.00 2.71
C ILE A 74 3.83 23.86 2.05
N PHE A 75 4.41 23.21 1.04
CA PHE A 75 3.77 22.11 0.34
C PHE A 75 3.57 20.89 1.26
N GLU A 76 4.57 20.51 2.05
CA GLU A 76 4.46 19.43 3.05
C GLU A 76 3.35 19.72 4.06
N ILE A 77 3.26 20.96 4.55
CA ILE A 77 2.17 21.38 5.44
C ILE A 77 0.81 21.25 4.76
N LEU A 78 0.68 21.66 3.50
CA LEU A 78 -0.56 21.54 2.74
C LEU A 78 -0.96 20.07 2.52
N ILE A 79 -0.01 19.19 2.18
CA ILE A 79 -0.27 17.75 2.06
C ILE A 79 -0.74 17.17 3.39
N LEU A 80 -0.08 17.51 4.50
CA LEU A 80 -0.49 17.05 5.83
C LEU A 80 -1.92 17.48 6.16
N VAL A 81 -2.30 18.73 5.86
CA VAL A 81 -3.66 19.22 6.06
C VAL A 81 -4.66 18.45 5.19
N ILE A 82 -4.36 18.24 3.91
CA ILE A 82 -5.22 17.47 2.99
C ILE A 82 -5.37 16.03 3.50
N TRP A 83 -4.28 15.40 3.94
CA TRP A 83 -4.28 14.03 4.45
C TRP A 83 -5.11 13.90 5.73
N ILE A 84 -5.00 14.85 6.66
CA ILE A 84 -5.83 14.89 7.88
C ILE A 84 -7.32 15.04 7.51
N VAL A 85 -7.65 15.95 6.60
CA VAL A 85 -9.03 16.13 6.13
C VAL A 85 -9.55 14.86 5.47
N PHE A 86 -8.76 14.20 4.63
CA PHE A 86 -9.12 12.95 3.98
C PHE A 86 -9.37 11.83 5.00
N ARG A 87 -8.48 11.66 5.99
CA ARG A 87 -8.65 10.72 7.12
C ARG A 87 -9.96 10.96 7.86
N LEU A 88 -10.32 12.21 8.13
CA LEU A 88 -11.57 12.58 8.79
C LEU A 88 -12.80 12.25 7.94
N ILE A 89 -12.72 12.40 6.62
CA ILE A 89 -13.80 12.02 5.69
C ILE A 89 -13.97 10.50 5.64
N VAL A 90 -12.87 9.75 5.45
CA VAL A 90 -12.91 8.28 5.32
C VAL A 90 -13.40 7.61 6.61
N SER A 91 -12.95 8.09 7.78
CA SER A 91 -13.42 7.61 9.09
C SER A 91 -14.94 7.75 9.23
N LYS A 92 -15.51 8.82 8.68
CA LYS A 92 -16.96 9.05 8.71
C LYS A 92 -17.74 8.13 7.77
N THR A 93 -17.21 7.85 6.57
CA THR A 93 -17.85 6.90 5.66
C THR A 93 -17.87 5.48 6.24
N ASP A 94 -16.81 5.07 6.96
CA ASP A 94 -16.76 3.75 7.60
C ASP A 94 -17.75 3.66 8.79
N GLN A 95 -17.85 4.69 9.63
CA GLN A 95 -18.81 4.69 10.74
C GLN A 95 -20.28 4.70 10.28
N LYS A 96 -20.59 5.37 9.17
CA LYS A 96 -21.95 5.38 8.59
C LYS A 96 -22.36 4.01 8.05
N ALA A 97 -21.41 3.19 7.62
CA ALA A 97 -21.66 1.81 7.19
C ALA A 97 -21.89 0.86 8.38
N ARG A 98 -21.26 1.12 9.54
CA ARG A 98 -21.38 0.25 10.73
C ARG A 98 -22.63 0.50 11.58
N ILE A 99 -23.14 1.73 11.60
CA ILE A 99 -24.27 2.10 12.47
C ILE A 99 -25.43 2.50 11.57
N GLY A 100 -26.29 1.54 11.20
CA GLY A 100 -27.52 1.76 10.44
C GLY A 100 -28.60 2.58 11.17
N GLY A 101 -28.20 3.52 12.05
CA GLY A 101 -29.07 4.30 12.91
C GLY A 101 -28.94 5.80 12.66
N LYS A 102 -30.08 6.51 12.66
CA LYS A 102 -30.23 7.96 12.50
C LYS A 102 -29.63 8.75 13.69
N GLY A 103 -28.31 8.66 13.91
CA GLY A 103 -27.61 9.52 14.85
C GLY A 103 -27.44 10.93 14.27
N HIS A 104 -28.02 11.94 14.93
CA HIS A 104 -27.78 13.34 14.60
C HIS A 104 -26.35 13.71 15.01
N TYR A 105 -25.46 13.86 14.02
CA TYR A 105 -24.09 14.30 14.27
C TYR A 105 -24.04 15.80 14.54
N ASN A 106 -23.33 16.17 15.60
CA ASN A 106 -23.16 17.57 15.99
C ASN A 106 -22.01 18.18 15.17
N LEU A 107 -22.33 18.84 14.04
CA LEU A 107 -21.38 19.56 13.18
C LEU A 107 -20.44 20.49 13.95
N PHE A 108 -20.88 20.93 15.14
CA PHE A 108 -20.16 21.83 16.04
C PHE A 108 -18.79 21.32 16.49
N SER A 109 -18.62 20.02 16.79
CA SER A 109 -17.33 19.50 17.29
C SER A 109 -16.24 19.53 16.21
N MET A 110 -16.61 19.30 14.94
CA MET A 110 -15.70 19.36 13.81
C MET A 110 -15.21 20.79 13.54
N TRP A 111 -16.12 21.77 13.64
CA TRP A 111 -15.74 23.19 13.54
C TRP A 111 -14.82 23.61 14.67
N LEU A 112 -14.99 23.06 15.87
CA LEU A 112 -14.15 23.35 17.02
C LEU A 112 -12.71 22.83 16.83
N GLU A 113 -12.53 21.59 16.36
CA GLU A 113 -11.19 21.04 16.10
C GLU A 113 -10.47 21.78 14.96
N LEU A 114 -11.19 22.12 13.88
CA LEU A 114 -10.63 22.92 12.79
C LEU A 114 -10.24 24.33 13.27
N ALA A 115 -11.07 24.96 14.11
CA ALA A 115 -10.76 26.26 14.69
C ALA A 115 -9.51 26.22 15.59
N VAL A 116 -9.35 25.18 16.43
CA VAL A 116 -8.15 25.00 17.26
C VAL A 116 -6.91 24.84 16.38
N PHE A 117 -6.97 24.02 15.33
CA PHE A 117 -5.86 23.81 14.42
C PHE A 117 -5.47 25.10 13.67
N LEU A 118 -6.44 25.82 13.11
CA LEU A 118 -6.21 27.10 12.43
C LEU A 118 -5.57 28.14 13.37
N ASN A 119 -5.95 28.13 14.65
CA ASN A 119 -5.39 29.02 15.65
C ASN A 119 -3.93 28.65 16.00
N LEU A 120 -3.61 27.35 16.07
CA LEU A 120 -2.25 26.86 16.27
C LEU A 120 -1.35 27.19 15.07
N PHE A 121 -1.86 26.99 13.86
CA PHE A 121 -1.17 27.35 12.61
C PHE A 121 -0.88 28.85 12.54
N LYS A 122 -1.86 29.69 12.90
CA LYS A 122 -1.68 31.15 13.00
C LYS A 122 -0.55 31.52 13.97
N LYS A 123 -0.49 30.88 15.15
CA LYS A 123 0.59 31.11 16.13
C LYS A 123 1.96 30.69 15.60
N LEU A 124 2.05 29.55 14.92
CA LEU A 124 3.28 29.06 14.31
C LEU A 124 3.76 30.02 13.21
N LEU A 125 2.85 30.49 12.36
CA LEU A 125 3.16 31.47 11.31
C LEU A 125 3.72 32.76 11.91
N VAL A 126 3.10 33.28 12.98
CA VAL A 126 3.59 34.48 13.69
C VAL A 126 4.96 34.24 14.33
N PHE A 127 5.20 33.07 14.91
CA PHE A 127 6.49 32.70 15.48
C PHE A 127 7.59 32.67 14.42
N LEU A 128 7.35 32.01 13.29
CA LEU A 128 8.28 31.96 12.17
C LEU A 128 8.59 33.38 11.64
N LEU A 129 7.57 34.22 11.46
CA LEU A 129 7.75 35.62 11.03
C LEU A 129 8.57 36.46 12.02
N ARG A 130 8.48 36.20 13.33
CA ARG A 130 9.31 36.85 14.34
C ARG A 130 10.77 36.40 14.27
N CYS A 131 11.02 35.10 14.08
CA CYS A 131 12.38 34.57 13.94
C CYS A 131 13.16 35.20 12.77
N PHE A 132 12.46 35.72 11.75
CA PHE A 132 13.08 36.42 10.61
C PHE A 132 13.21 37.95 10.79
N GLY A 133 13.19 38.46 12.02
CA GLY A 133 13.45 39.87 12.31
C GLY A 133 12.24 40.80 12.17
N GLY A 134 11.02 40.25 12.14
CA GLY A 134 9.76 40.98 12.08
C GLY A 134 9.35 41.68 13.39
N GLU A 135 10.27 42.16 14.21
CA GLU A 135 9.94 42.78 15.51
C GLU A 135 9.16 44.09 15.39
N ARG A 136 9.27 44.78 14.25
CA ARG A 136 8.51 46.01 13.96
C ARG A 136 7.18 45.76 13.24
N PHE A 137 6.80 44.50 13.05
CA PHE A 137 5.59 44.17 12.29
C PHE A 137 4.34 44.25 13.17
N ASN A 138 3.34 45.04 12.76
CA ASN A 138 2.05 45.09 13.46
C ASN A 138 1.23 43.84 13.09
N TYR A 139 1.12 42.87 14.00
CA TYR A 139 0.45 41.58 13.80
C TYR A 139 -1.09 41.64 13.97
N SER A 140 -1.69 42.84 14.03
CA SER A 140 -3.15 42.96 13.96
C SER A 140 -3.66 42.40 12.62
N GLU A 141 -4.92 41.94 12.59
CA GLU A 141 -5.53 41.32 11.40
C GLU A 141 -5.42 42.22 10.15
N LYS A 142 -5.55 43.54 10.36
CA LYS A 142 -5.34 44.57 9.33
C LYS A 142 -3.87 44.73 8.94
N GLY A 143 -2.94 44.57 9.88
CA GLY A 143 -1.50 44.64 9.63
C GLY A 143 -0.96 43.42 8.87
N LEU A 144 -1.45 42.22 9.20
CA LEU A 144 -1.12 40.99 8.45
C LEU A 144 -1.69 41.04 7.02
N GLY A 145 -2.94 41.50 6.87
CA GLY A 145 -3.54 41.72 5.55
C GLY A 145 -2.72 42.71 4.72
N LYS A 146 -2.34 43.86 5.30
CA LYS A 146 -1.51 44.87 4.62
C LYS A 146 -0.10 44.37 4.31
N PHE A 147 0.48 43.52 5.17
CA PHE A 147 1.76 42.86 4.91
C PHE A 147 1.67 41.91 3.73
N ILE A 148 0.71 40.98 3.71
CA ILE A 148 0.53 40.03 2.62
C ILE A 148 0.28 40.78 1.32
N THR A 149 -0.54 41.83 1.36
CA THR A 149 -0.82 42.64 0.17
C THR A 149 0.43 43.36 -0.33
N ASN A 150 1.25 43.91 0.57
CA ASN A 150 2.52 44.54 0.21
C ASN A 150 3.58 43.52 -0.26
N LEU A 151 3.69 42.38 0.42
CA LEU A 151 4.58 41.27 0.06
C LEU A 151 4.22 40.74 -1.34
N VAL A 152 2.94 40.59 -1.66
CA VAL A 152 2.45 40.22 -3.00
C VAL A 152 2.67 41.32 -4.02
N ARG A 153 2.66 42.60 -3.62
CA ARG A 153 2.94 43.74 -4.51
C ARG A 153 4.43 43.90 -4.83
N GLU A 154 5.27 43.59 -3.85
CA GLU A 154 6.71 43.86 -3.85
C GLU A 154 7.50 42.64 -4.33
N ILE A 155 7.01 41.44 -4.06
CA ILE A 155 7.29 40.25 -4.86
C ILE A 155 6.48 40.40 -6.15
N ARG A 156 6.93 41.24 -7.08
CA ARG A 156 6.72 40.94 -8.50
C ARG A 156 7.68 39.82 -8.80
N PRO A 157 7.26 38.53 -8.78
CA PRO A 157 8.17 37.48 -9.13
C PRO A 157 8.66 37.83 -10.53
N SER A 158 9.97 37.89 -10.71
CA SER A 158 10.48 37.92 -12.07
C SER A 158 9.81 36.74 -12.81
N PRO A 159 9.50 36.87 -14.10
CA PRO A 159 8.91 35.76 -14.85
C PRO A 159 9.66 34.44 -14.63
N MET A 160 10.98 34.52 -14.37
CA MET A 160 11.83 33.40 -13.96
C MET A 160 11.42 32.76 -12.63
N THR A 161 11.28 33.55 -11.56
CA THR A 161 10.95 33.04 -10.21
C THR A 161 9.57 32.37 -10.19
N PHE A 162 8.60 32.95 -10.90
CA PHE A 162 7.26 32.34 -11.04
C PHE A 162 7.33 31.00 -11.77
N ARG A 163 8.11 30.92 -12.86
CA ARG A 163 8.27 29.69 -13.65
C ARG A 163 9.01 28.59 -12.90
N CYS A 164 10.06 28.93 -12.15
CA CYS A 164 10.77 27.99 -11.28
C CYS A 164 9.85 27.45 -10.17
N GLY A 165 9.06 28.31 -9.53
CA GLY A 165 8.10 27.89 -8.51
C GLY A 165 7.06 26.91 -9.05
N VAL A 166 6.51 27.19 -10.24
CA VAL A 166 5.57 26.28 -10.92
C VAL A 166 6.21 24.92 -11.22
N LEU A 167 7.44 24.90 -11.76
CA LEU A 167 8.17 23.66 -12.04
C LEU A 167 8.39 22.81 -10.78
N THR A 168 8.79 23.44 -9.68
CA THR A 168 8.95 22.75 -8.39
C THR A 168 7.64 22.13 -7.93
N ILE A 169 6.51 22.84 -8.01
CA ILE A 169 5.20 22.30 -7.64
C ILE A 169 4.83 21.07 -8.48
N ILE A 170 5.12 21.08 -9.78
CA ILE A 170 4.84 19.94 -10.67
C ILE A 170 5.68 18.72 -10.32
N ILE A 171 6.98 18.92 -10.07
CA ILE A 171 7.88 17.83 -9.69
C ILE A 171 7.41 17.20 -8.38
N VAL A 172 7.09 18.01 -7.37
CA VAL A 172 6.63 17.49 -6.09
C VAL A 172 5.28 16.79 -6.23
N ALA A 173 4.33 17.37 -6.98
CA ALA A 173 3.04 16.72 -7.25
C ALA A 173 3.21 15.37 -7.97
N TYR A 174 4.14 15.28 -8.93
CA TYR A 174 4.47 14.03 -9.62
C TYR A 174 4.96 12.96 -8.63
N PHE A 175 5.95 13.29 -7.79
CA PHE A 175 6.46 12.35 -6.78
C PHE A 175 5.39 11.95 -5.75
N SER A 176 4.54 12.88 -5.32
CA SER A 176 3.42 12.57 -4.43
C SER A 176 2.41 11.62 -5.07
N ILE A 177 2.11 11.78 -6.37
CA ILE A 177 1.23 10.85 -7.11
C ILE A 177 1.89 9.48 -7.22
N GLN A 178 3.18 9.40 -7.55
CA GLN A 178 3.90 8.11 -7.63
C GLN A 178 3.89 7.38 -6.27
N ASN A 179 4.15 8.10 -5.18
CA ASN A 179 4.09 7.53 -3.84
C ASN A 179 2.67 7.09 -3.46
N ALA A 180 1.64 7.85 -3.86
CA ALA A 180 0.25 7.45 -3.65
C ALA A 180 -0.11 6.19 -4.46
N ILE A 181 0.36 6.07 -5.70
CA ILE A 181 0.17 4.86 -6.52
C ILE A 181 0.88 3.66 -5.89
N ALA A 182 2.14 3.79 -5.48
CA ALA A 182 2.87 2.72 -4.80
C ALA A 182 2.18 2.30 -3.49
N TYR A 183 1.72 3.28 -2.69
CA TYR A 183 0.96 3.02 -1.47
C TYR A 183 -0.38 2.32 -1.77
N ILE A 184 -1.09 2.73 -2.82
CA ILE A 184 -2.31 2.07 -3.26
C ILE A 184 -1.99 0.67 -3.77
N GLN A 185 -0.90 0.43 -4.48
CA GLN A 185 -0.52 -0.89 -4.98
C GLN A 185 -0.17 -1.86 -3.85
N VAL A 186 0.66 -1.43 -2.90
CA VAL A 186 1.03 -2.22 -1.71
C VAL A 186 -0.21 -2.48 -0.84
N ASN A 187 -1.06 -1.48 -0.59
CA ASN A 187 -2.28 -1.70 0.17
C ASN A 187 -3.39 -2.37 -0.63
N SER A 188 -3.34 -2.37 -1.97
CA SER A 188 -4.25 -3.14 -2.81
C SER A 188 -3.89 -4.61 -2.80
N LEU A 189 -2.63 -4.96 -2.53
CA LEU A 189 -2.25 -6.33 -2.17
C LEU A 189 -2.77 -6.71 -0.77
N ASP A 190 -2.82 -5.77 0.17
CA ASP A 190 -3.48 -5.98 1.47
C ASP A 190 -5.03 -5.88 1.42
N PHE A 191 -5.60 -5.27 0.38
CA PHE A 191 -7.04 -5.31 0.11
C PHE A 191 -7.41 -6.56 -0.71
N ALA A 192 -6.50 -7.04 -1.56
CA ALA A 192 -6.58 -8.33 -2.23
C ALA A 192 -6.26 -9.52 -1.30
N SER A 193 -5.68 -9.28 -0.12
CA SER A 193 -5.58 -10.28 0.94
C SER A 193 -6.91 -10.49 1.69
N GLY A 194 -7.98 -9.83 1.25
CA GLY A 194 -9.34 -10.17 1.66
C GLY A 194 -9.54 -9.96 3.16
N VAL A 195 -9.47 -8.71 3.64
CA VAL A 195 -10.02 -8.36 4.96
C VAL A 195 -11.54 -8.50 4.87
N ARG A 196 -12.01 -9.76 4.96
CA ARG A 196 -13.42 -10.11 5.02
C ARG A 196 -14.03 -9.57 6.32
N PRO A 197 -15.37 -9.43 6.37
CA PRO A 197 -16.05 -9.01 7.58
C PRO A 197 -15.65 -9.93 8.73
N PRO A 198 -15.44 -9.39 9.94
CA PRO A 198 -15.13 -10.17 11.14
C PRO A 198 -15.99 -11.43 11.31
N ALA A 199 -17.24 -11.42 10.82
CA ALA A 199 -18.14 -12.57 10.85
C ALA A 199 -17.64 -13.84 10.12
N ALA A 200 -17.00 -13.74 8.95
CA ALA A 200 -16.52 -14.93 8.23
C ALA A 200 -15.32 -15.56 8.95
N TYR A 201 -14.42 -14.71 9.45
CA TYR A 201 -13.28 -15.11 10.25
C TYR A 201 -13.71 -15.82 11.55
N GLU A 202 -14.68 -15.25 12.26
CA GLU A 202 -15.24 -15.86 13.48
C GLU A 202 -15.90 -17.22 13.20
N LYS A 203 -16.62 -17.37 12.08
CA LYS A 203 -17.19 -18.65 11.68
C LYS A 203 -16.10 -19.71 11.44
N ILE A 204 -15.03 -19.37 10.71
CA ILE A 204 -13.91 -20.28 10.41
C ILE A 204 -13.20 -20.72 11.70
N LYS A 205 -13.00 -19.80 12.65
CA LYS A 205 -12.38 -20.11 13.94
C LYS A 205 -13.21 -21.04 14.83
N ASN A 206 -14.53 -21.07 14.63
CA ASN A 206 -15.44 -21.89 15.43
C ASN A 206 -16.05 -23.05 14.62
N ALA A 207 -15.47 -23.37 13.47
CA ALA A 207 -15.91 -24.44 12.59
C ALA A 207 -15.42 -25.82 13.06
N GLU A 208 -16.00 -26.87 12.47
CA GLU A 208 -15.58 -28.25 12.61
C GLU A 208 -14.68 -28.63 11.44
N TYR A 209 -13.54 -29.24 11.72
CA TYR A 209 -12.57 -29.67 10.71
C TYR A 209 -12.31 -31.16 10.81
N THR A 210 -12.38 -31.86 9.68
CA THR A 210 -12.00 -33.26 9.56
C THR A 210 -10.57 -33.36 9.07
N ILE A 211 -9.70 -33.99 9.87
CA ILE A 211 -8.32 -34.28 9.50
C ILE A 211 -8.16 -35.79 9.31
N VAL A 212 -7.57 -36.18 8.19
CA VAL A 212 -7.20 -37.57 7.90
C VAL A 212 -5.73 -37.77 8.30
N ASP A 213 -5.51 -38.54 9.36
CA ASP A 213 -4.15 -38.80 9.87
C ASP A 213 -3.38 -39.81 8.98
N GLU A 214 -2.15 -40.15 9.39
CA GLU A 214 -1.31 -41.14 8.69
C GLU A 214 -1.93 -42.53 8.64
N ASN A 215 -2.85 -42.85 9.56
CA ASN A 215 -3.56 -44.12 9.59
C ASN A 215 -4.79 -44.12 8.67
N SER A 216 -5.00 -43.02 7.92
CA SER A 216 -6.15 -42.82 7.04
C SER A 216 -7.49 -42.85 7.79
N VAL A 217 -7.50 -42.56 9.09
CA VAL A 217 -8.74 -42.47 9.88
C VAL A 217 -9.15 -41.01 10.00
N PRO A 218 -10.29 -40.60 9.42
CA PRO A 218 -10.78 -39.23 9.56
C PRO A 218 -11.20 -38.96 11.01
N GLN A 219 -10.70 -37.87 11.58
CA GLN A 219 -11.10 -37.37 12.89
C GLN A 219 -11.62 -35.93 12.77
N THR A 220 -12.77 -35.65 13.37
CA THR A 220 -13.39 -34.31 13.34
C THR A 220 -13.15 -33.57 14.64
N TYR A 221 -12.69 -32.33 14.54
CA TYR A 221 -12.38 -31.45 15.66
C TYR A 221 -13.21 -30.18 15.57
N LYS A 222 -13.96 -29.89 16.63
CA LYS A 222 -14.68 -28.62 16.77
C LYS A 222 -13.78 -27.57 17.40
N LEU A 223 -13.41 -26.55 16.64
CA LEU A 223 -12.56 -25.49 17.18
C LEU A 223 -13.39 -24.50 17.99
N ILE A 224 -12.74 -23.92 19.00
CA ILE A 224 -13.25 -22.79 19.76
C ILE A 224 -12.19 -21.69 19.68
N ASP A 225 -12.54 -20.57 19.06
CA ASP A 225 -11.60 -19.47 18.76
C ASP A 225 -10.31 -19.92 18.05
N GLY A 226 -10.46 -20.85 17.09
CA GLY A 226 -9.39 -21.33 16.23
C GLY A 226 -8.52 -22.42 16.83
N LYS A 227 -8.89 -23.00 17.97
CA LYS A 227 -8.13 -24.09 18.61
C LYS A 227 -9.04 -25.16 19.23
N TYR A 228 -8.57 -26.39 19.22
CA TYR A 228 -9.09 -27.52 19.97
C TYR A 228 -7.91 -28.23 20.65
N GLU A 229 -8.01 -28.46 21.96
CA GLU A 229 -6.98 -29.16 22.73
C GLU A 229 -7.55 -30.46 23.28
N TYR A 230 -6.73 -31.50 23.32
CA TYR A 230 -7.11 -32.81 23.85
C TYR A 230 -5.94 -33.47 24.57
N ARG A 231 -6.27 -34.38 25.46
CA ARG A 231 -5.28 -35.16 26.18
C ARG A 231 -4.92 -36.40 25.35
N VAL A 232 -3.63 -36.54 25.03
CA VAL A 232 -3.12 -37.73 24.31
C VAL A 232 -2.83 -38.85 25.32
N ASN A 233 -2.21 -38.51 26.45
CA ASN A 233 -2.00 -39.40 27.60
C ASN A 233 -1.81 -38.57 28.89
N GLU A 234 -1.36 -39.19 29.98
CA GLU A 234 -1.17 -38.51 31.28
C GLU A 234 -0.21 -37.32 31.21
N ASN A 235 0.81 -37.38 30.36
CA ASN A 235 1.91 -36.42 30.30
C ASN A 235 1.88 -35.49 29.07
N TRP A 236 1.04 -35.78 28.07
CA TRP A 236 1.05 -35.05 26.81
C TRP A 236 -0.34 -34.53 26.42
N MET A 237 -0.37 -33.25 26.06
CA MET A 237 -1.50 -32.59 25.42
C MET A 237 -1.24 -32.50 23.91
N GLY A 238 -2.28 -32.75 23.13
CA GLY A 238 -2.31 -32.49 21.70
C GLY A 238 -3.23 -31.32 21.39
N PHE A 239 -3.11 -30.78 20.19
CA PHE A 239 -4.00 -29.74 19.71
C PHE A 239 -4.21 -29.81 18.20
N VAL A 240 -5.34 -29.25 17.76
CA VAL A 240 -5.59 -28.83 16.39
C VAL A 240 -5.88 -27.34 16.45
N GLY A 241 -5.21 -26.54 15.62
CA GLY A 241 -5.44 -25.10 15.61
C GLY A 241 -5.16 -24.47 14.27
N ILE A 242 -5.72 -23.28 14.06
CA ILE A 242 -5.52 -22.52 12.84
C ILE A 242 -4.20 -21.75 12.92
N GLY A 243 -3.35 -21.89 11.91
CA GLY A 243 -2.14 -21.09 11.71
C GLY A 243 -2.43 -19.79 10.98
N LYS A 244 -2.66 -19.89 9.67
CA LYS A 244 -2.97 -18.78 8.77
C LYS A 244 -4.28 -19.02 8.04
N ILE A 245 -4.93 -17.92 7.68
CA ILE A 245 -6.14 -17.89 6.86
C ILE A 245 -5.91 -16.88 5.74
N ALA A 246 -6.32 -17.21 4.53
CA ALA A 246 -6.46 -16.26 3.43
C ALA A 246 -7.86 -16.41 2.83
N PHE A 247 -8.42 -15.29 2.35
CA PHE A 247 -9.73 -15.23 1.73
C PHE A 247 -9.63 -14.84 0.26
N GLY A 248 -10.58 -15.31 -0.53
CA GLY A 248 -10.72 -15.02 -1.95
C GLY A 248 -11.54 -16.09 -2.65
N ASP A 249 -12.05 -15.78 -3.83
CA ASP A 249 -12.84 -16.72 -4.64
C ASP A 249 -11.96 -17.88 -5.15
N ILE A 250 -12.19 -19.10 -4.63
CA ILE A 250 -11.43 -20.32 -4.97
C ILE A 250 -12.16 -21.09 -6.06
N ASN A 251 -13.49 -21.15 -6.03
CA ASN A 251 -14.29 -21.96 -6.95
C ASN A 251 -14.83 -21.20 -8.17
N GLY A 252 -14.61 -19.89 -8.25
CA GLY A 252 -15.02 -19.02 -9.36
C GLY A 252 -16.49 -18.61 -9.32
N ASP A 253 -17.18 -18.73 -8.19
CA ASP A 253 -18.61 -18.40 -8.07
C ASP A 253 -18.88 -16.92 -7.75
N GLY A 254 -17.82 -16.11 -7.65
CA GLY A 254 -17.88 -14.68 -7.33
C GLY A 254 -18.09 -14.38 -5.85
N LYS A 255 -18.11 -15.40 -4.98
CA LYS A 255 -18.06 -15.24 -3.52
C LYS A 255 -16.68 -15.61 -3.04
N ASP A 256 -16.25 -14.93 -2.00
CA ASP A 256 -15.01 -15.30 -1.34
C ASP A 256 -15.17 -16.68 -0.67
N ASP A 257 -14.16 -17.51 -0.81
CA ASP A 257 -13.95 -18.71 -0.02
C ASP A 257 -12.86 -18.42 1.02
N ALA A 258 -12.32 -19.46 1.65
CA ALA A 258 -11.12 -19.35 2.44
C ALA A 258 -10.19 -20.54 2.22
N VAL A 259 -8.90 -20.32 2.45
CA VAL A 259 -7.92 -21.37 2.64
C VAL A 259 -7.33 -21.26 4.04
N VAL A 260 -7.22 -22.39 4.71
CA VAL A 260 -6.83 -22.48 6.12
C VAL A 260 -5.62 -23.41 6.25
N GLU A 261 -4.59 -22.93 6.95
CA GLU A 261 -3.50 -23.74 7.48
C GLU A 261 -3.93 -24.33 8.83
N LEU A 262 -4.12 -25.64 8.91
CA LEU A 262 -4.44 -26.38 10.12
C LEU A 262 -3.17 -27.01 10.70
N ASN A 263 -2.84 -26.67 11.93
CA ASN A 263 -1.71 -27.22 12.68
C ASN A 263 -2.20 -28.30 13.62
N GLN A 264 -1.75 -29.54 13.42
CA GLN A 264 -2.03 -30.67 14.32
C GLN A 264 -0.77 -31.07 15.09
N ASN A 265 -0.91 -31.23 16.40
CA ASN A 265 0.06 -31.86 17.27
C ASN A 265 -0.62 -32.99 18.03
N ASN A 266 -0.22 -34.24 17.77
CA ASN A 266 -0.72 -35.42 18.46
C ASN A 266 0.09 -35.72 19.75
N GLY A 267 0.63 -34.70 20.41
CA GLY A 267 1.62 -34.80 21.48
C GLY A 267 3.07 -34.74 20.97
N GLY A 268 4.01 -34.53 21.89
CA GLY A 268 5.42 -34.33 21.55
C GLY A 268 5.71 -32.93 21.00
N ILE A 269 6.85 -32.79 20.30
CA ILE A 269 7.36 -31.49 19.80
C ILE A 269 6.99 -31.20 18.34
N LEU A 270 6.46 -32.19 17.60
CA LEU A 270 6.22 -32.05 16.17
C LEU A 270 4.81 -31.50 15.91
N VAL A 271 4.74 -30.43 15.14
CA VAL A 271 3.49 -29.86 14.61
C VAL A 271 3.45 -30.19 13.12
N ARG A 272 2.31 -30.70 12.65
CA ARG A 272 2.06 -31.04 11.25
C ARG A 272 1.07 -30.04 10.66
N PRO A 273 1.51 -29.17 9.74
CA PRO A 273 0.61 -28.28 9.05
C PRO A 273 -0.07 -28.99 7.88
N TYR A 274 -1.36 -28.71 7.71
CA TYR A 274 -2.18 -29.13 6.58
C TYR A 274 -2.83 -27.91 5.94
N LEU A 275 -2.98 -27.93 4.63
CA LEU A 275 -3.71 -26.93 3.88
C LEU A 275 -5.08 -27.50 3.48
N THR A 276 -6.14 -26.73 3.71
CA THR A 276 -7.49 -27.10 3.24
C THR A 276 -8.25 -25.87 2.77
N ALA A 277 -9.10 -26.02 1.76
CA ALA A 277 -10.02 -24.97 1.34
C ALA A 277 -11.36 -25.14 2.05
N ILE A 278 -11.98 -24.00 2.33
CA ILE A 278 -13.29 -23.88 2.96
C ILE A 278 -14.16 -23.08 2.00
N LEU A 279 -15.04 -23.78 1.29
CA LEU A 279 -15.88 -23.20 0.25
C LEU A 279 -17.18 -22.64 0.86
N ASP A 280 -17.61 -21.46 0.42
CA ASP A 280 -18.84 -20.80 0.88
C ASP A 280 -20.04 -21.13 0.00
N TYR A 281 -20.72 -22.24 0.30
CA TYR A 281 -21.99 -22.57 -0.35
C TYR A 281 -23.16 -21.98 0.42
N ASN A 282 -23.59 -20.78 0.03
CA ASN A 282 -24.77 -20.11 0.59
C ASN A 282 -24.69 -19.87 2.11
N ASN A 283 -23.56 -19.37 2.61
CA ASN A 283 -23.23 -19.17 4.02
C ASN A 283 -23.00 -20.45 4.83
N ALA A 284 -22.99 -21.62 4.18
CA ALA A 284 -22.55 -22.88 4.77
C ALA A 284 -21.14 -23.19 4.28
N PHE A 285 -20.19 -23.17 5.22
CA PHE A 285 -18.80 -23.48 4.93
C PHE A 285 -18.62 -24.99 4.79
N GLN A 286 -18.04 -25.40 3.67
CA GLN A 286 -17.72 -26.80 3.38
C GLN A 286 -16.21 -26.97 3.23
N GLN A 287 -15.62 -27.82 4.06
CA GLN A 287 -14.22 -28.20 3.96
C GLN A 287 -13.99 -29.13 2.75
N THR A 288 -12.90 -28.92 2.02
CA THR A 288 -12.41 -29.82 0.97
C THR A 288 -11.54 -30.95 1.54
N ASN A 289 -10.79 -31.67 0.70
CA ASN A 289 -9.65 -32.46 1.16
C ASN A 289 -8.58 -31.58 1.84
N GLN A 290 -7.57 -32.24 2.41
CA GLN A 290 -6.39 -31.61 2.99
C GLN A 290 -5.12 -32.06 2.27
N ILE A 291 -4.12 -31.20 2.25
CA ILE A 291 -2.78 -31.47 1.73
C ILE A 291 -1.76 -31.25 2.85
N GLY A 292 -0.91 -32.24 3.13
CA GLY A 292 0.22 -32.06 4.04
C GLY A 292 1.23 -31.09 3.45
N ILE A 293 1.62 -30.08 4.22
CA ILE A 293 2.52 -29.01 3.80
C ILE A 293 3.64 -28.82 4.84
N ASP A 294 4.63 -28.00 4.51
CA ASP A 294 5.57 -27.45 5.50
C ASP A 294 5.09 -26.06 5.98
N ASN A 295 5.94 -25.34 6.71
CA ASN A 295 5.62 -24.05 7.30
C ASN A 295 5.32 -22.98 6.24
N ILE A 296 4.10 -22.44 6.24
CA ILE A 296 3.75 -21.29 5.41
C ILE A 296 4.35 -20.03 6.04
N GLU A 297 4.94 -19.15 5.24
CA GLU A 297 5.30 -17.79 5.63
C GLU A 297 4.20 -16.80 5.22
N LYS A 298 3.73 -16.91 3.96
CA LYS A 298 2.69 -16.05 3.38
C LYS A 298 1.76 -16.87 2.51
N MET A 299 0.48 -16.49 2.51
CA MET A 299 -0.56 -17.15 1.74
C MET A 299 -1.56 -16.12 1.21
N TYR A 300 -1.95 -16.24 -0.05
CA TYR A 300 -2.97 -15.40 -0.67
C TYR A 300 -3.72 -16.19 -1.75
N ILE A 301 -4.94 -15.75 -2.05
CA ILE A 301 -5.78 -16.29 -3.11
C ILE A 301 -5.88 -15.24 -4.22
N TYR A 302 -5.64 -15.64 -5.46
CA TYR A 302 -5.80 -14.79 -6.64
C TYR A 302 -6.21 -15.65 -7.83
N ASP A 303 -7.29 -15.25 -8.53
CA ASP A 303 -7.77 -15.93 -9.74
C ASP A 303 -7.99 -17.45 -9.53
N GLY A 304 -8.69 -17.82 -8.45
CA GLY A 304 -8.96 -19.21 -8.09
C GLY A 304 -7.75 -20.02 -7.65
N LYS A 305 -6.56 -19.40 -7.54
CA LYS A 305 -5.32 -20.08 -7.17
C LYS A 305 -4.83 -19.61 -5.81
N ILE A 306 -4.45 -20.58 -4.98
CA ILE A 306 -3.84 -20.36 -3.68
C ILE A 306 -2.33 -20.36 -3.89
N THR A 307 -1.68 -19.25 -3.58
CA THR A 307 -0.22 -19.17 -3.61
C THR A 307 0.31 -19.13 -2.19
N ALA A 308 1.19 -20.08 -1.87
CA ALA A 308 1.85 -20.19 -0.57
C ALA A 308 3.37 -20.05 -0.73
N ASN A 309 3.94 -19.06 -0.06
CA ASN A 309 5.38 -18.99 0.17
C ASN A 309 5.67 -19.75 1.46
N MET A 310 6.56 -20.72 1.38
CA MET A 310 6.79 -21.71 2.43
C MET A 310 8.28 -21.94 2.66
N LEU A 311 8.61 -22.42 3.86
CA LEU A 311 9.91 -23.02 4.16
C LEU A 311 9.76 -24.54 4.14
N THR A 312 10.47 -25.20 3.23
CA THR A 312 10.56 -26.66 3.15
C THR A 312 11.95 -27.14 3.54
N HIS A 313 12.09 -28.44 3.79
CA HIS A 313 13.37 -29.05 4.11
C HIS A 313 14.20 -29.24 2.84
N ALA A 314 15.39 -28.64 2.80
CA ALA A 314 16.45 -29.04 1.88
C ALA A 314 16.90 -30.46 2.18
N LYS A 315 17.55 -31.12 1.21
CA LYS A 315 18.10 -32.48 1.39
C LYS A 315 19.09 -32.58 2.57
N THR A 316 19.74 -31.47 2.92
CA THR A 316 20.71 -31.37 4.01
C THR A 316 20.11 -30.88 5.32
N ASP A 317 18.83 -30.48 5.33
CA ASP A 317 18.21 -29.92 6.53
C ASP A 317 17.95 -31.00 7.58
N PRO A 318 18.20 -30.72 8.87
CA PRO A 318 17.65 -31.52 9.95
C PRO A 318 16.11 -31.47 9.91
N ARG A 319 15.45 -32.56 10.34
CA ARG A 319 13.97 -32.68 10.34
C ARG A 319 13.20 -31.61 11.14
N CYS A 320 13.88 -30.81 11.95
CA CYS A 320 13.27 -29.76 12.76
C CYS A 320 13.17 -28.42 12.04
N CYS A 321 13.98 -28.22 11.00
CA CYS A 321 14.54 -26.91 10.71
C CYS A 321 14.59 -26.70 9.19
N PRO A 322 13.44 -26.49 8.54
CA PRO A 322 13.38 -26.22 7.11
C PRO A 322 14.06 -24.88 6.80
N SER A 323 14.90 -24.85 5.77
CA SER A 323 15.66 -23.66 5.36
C SER A 323 15.41 -23.25 3.91
N LEU A 324 14.78 -24.10 3.09
CA LEU A 324 14.57 -23.84 1.67
C LEU A 324 13.26 -23.08 1.45
N GLN A 325 13.36 -21.84 1.00
CA GLN A 325 12.19 -21.08 0.56
C GLN A 325 11.65 -21.62 -0.76
N VAL A 326 10.37 -21.98 -0.79
CA VAL A 326 9.67 -22.43 -1.99
C VAL A 326 8.35 -21.69 -2.14
N LYS A 327 7.96 -21.47 -3.39
CA LYS A 327 6.64 -20.96 -3.75
C LYS A 327 5.85 -22.10 -4.36
N LYS A 328 4.75 -22.48 -3.70
CA LYS A 328 3.80 -23.48 -4.22
C LYS A 328 2.49 -22.81 -4.60
N VAL A 329 1.85 -23.36 -5.62
CA VAL A 329 0.54 -22.92 -6.07
C VAL A 329 -0.40 -24.11 -5.98
N TYR A 330 -1.59 -23.91 -5.43
CA TYR A 330 -2.63 -24.91 -5.32
C TYR A 330 -3.89 -24.40 -6.03
N GLN A 331 -4.67 -25.32 -6.56
CA GLN A 331 -5.93 -25.01 -7.22
C GLN A 331 -7.00 -26.00 -6.77
N TYR A 332 -8.26 -25.53 -6.70
CA TYR A 332 -9.41 -26.40 -6.52
C TYR A 332 -9.87 -26.97 -7.86
N ASN A 333 -9.96 -28.30 -7.96
CA ASN A 333 -10.32 -29.00 -9.20
C ASN A 333 -11.80 -29.43 -9.28
N GLY A 334 -12.66 -28.89 -8.40
CA GLY A 334 -14.07 -29.28 -8.27
C GLY A 334 -14.31 -30.46 -7.31
N GLN A 335 -13.27 -31.19 -6.92
CA GLN A 335 -13.34 -32.24 -5.88
C GLN A 335 -12.54 -31.85 -4.65
N GLY A 336 -11.37 -31.27 -4.85
CA GLY A 336 -10.45 -30.91 -3.79
C GLY A 336 -9.35 -29.96 -4.26
N LEU A 337 -8.54 -29.51 -3.31
CA LEU A 337 -7.27 -28.89 -3.57
C LEU A 337 -6.28 -29.91 -4.13
N GLU A 338 -5.51 -29.46 -5.11
CA GLU A 338 -4.33 -30.13 -5.65
C GLU A 338 -3.19 -29.12 -5.83
N GLU A 339 -1.94 -29.60 -5.75
CA GLU A 339 -0.78 -28.77 -6.08
C GLU A 339 -0.77 -28.53 -7.60
N TYR A 340 -0.93 -27.27 -8.00
CA TYR A 340 -0.91 -26.86 -9.39
C TYR A 340 0.52 -26.98 -9.91
N ALA A 341 0.76 -28.02 -10.72
CA ALA A 341 2.07 -28.30 -11.30
C ALA A 341 2.59 -27.08 -12.07
N THR A 342 3.54 -26.36 -11.48
CA THR A 342 4.35 -25.41 -12.22
C THR A 342 5.34 -26.23 -13.02
N ASN A 343 4.93 -26.64 -14.22
CA ASN A 343 5.77 -27.30 -15.24
C ASN A 343 6.85 -26.33 -15.75
N SER A 344 7.73 -25.91 -14.87
CA SER A 344 8.96 -25.18 -15.14
C SER A 344 9.49 -24.86 -13.77
N ASN A 345 10.61 -25.46 -13.39
CA ASN A 345 11.46 -24.96 -12.33
C ASN A 345 11.81 -23.50 -12.70
N PRO A 346 11.12 -22.46 -12.18
CA PRO A 346 11.54 -21.10 -12.46
C PRO A 346 12.76 -20.97 -11.58
N SER A 347 13.95 -20.90 -12.17
CA SER A 347 15.14 -20.51 -11.43
C SER A 347 14.76 -19.36 -10.51
N ILE A 348 14.93 -19.55 -9.20
CA ILE A 348 14.44 -18.68 -8.11
C ILE A 348 14.94 -17.20 -8.24
N ASN A 349 15.78 -16.92 -9.24
CA ASN A 349 16.27 -15.60 -9.63
C ASN A 349 15.33 -14.78 -10.56
N GLN A 350 14.06 -15.17 -10.76
CA GLN A 350 13.10 -14.39 -11.55
C GLN A 350 11.78 -14.10 -10.81
N LEU A 351 11.85 -13.88 -9.49
CA LEU A 351 10.97 -12.86 -8.93
C LEU A 351 11.52 -11.52 -9.43
N PRO A 352 10.71 -10.60 -9.99
CA PRO A 352 11.13 -9.23 -10.08
C PRO A 352 11.41 -8.78 -8.65
N LEU A 353 12.70 -8.68 -8.30
CA LEU A 353 13.13 -7.80 -7.24
C LEU A 353 12.49 -6.46 -7.56
N ASP A 354 11.64 -5.99 -6.66
CA ASP A 354 11.09 -4.65 -6.67
C ASP A 354 12.23 -3.66 -6.96
N THR A 355 12.32 -3.27 -8.23
CA THR A 355 13.14 -2.18 -8.72
C THR A 355 12.16 -1.13 -9.16
N ASN A 356 11.72 -0.36 -8.17
CA ASN A 356 11.34 1.05 -8.30
C ASN A 356 11.49 1.72 -6.95
#